data_AF-A0A3A4UKS4-F1
#
_entry.id   AF-A0A3A4UKS4-F1
#
_cell.length_a   1.000
_cell.length_b   1.000
_cell.length_c   1.000
_cell.angle_alpha   90.00
_cell.angle_beta   90.00
_cell.angle_gamma   90.00
#
_symmetry.space_group_name_H-M   'P 1'
#
loop_
_entity.id
_entity.type
_entity.pdbx_description
1 polymer ?
#
loop_
_entity_poly.entity_id
_entity_poly.type
_entity_poly.pdbx_seq_one_letter_code
_entity_poly.pdbx_strand_id
1 'polypeptide(L)'
;MPGRLQARRTRAGDARPALLVRGPLRSGKQIRHNGDVVVLGDVNPGGQVVATGDVVVMGTLRGTVHAGATGDHSAVVAAFRLTPTQLRIASYVARPPEEAGGHPEYPELALVRDGVVVVRPLLTGPWTRPEADDRTPVKA
;
A
#
# COMPACT_ATOMS: atom_id res chain seq x y z
N MET A 1 -23.62 -11.42 14.77
CA MET A 1 -22.81 -10.34 15.38
C MET A 1 -21.49 -10.26 14.62
N PRO A 2 -21.24 -9.26 13.76
CA PRO A 2 -19.90 -9.13 13.15
C PRO A 2 -18.91 -8.80 14.27
N GLY A 3 -17.83 -9.58 14.36
CA GLY A 3 -16.86 -9.54 15.44
C GLY A 3 -16.26 -8.15 15.63
N ARG A 4 -16.06 -7.79 16.90
CA ARG A 4 -15.43 -6.54 17.33
C ARG A 4 -14.07 -6.40 16.62
N LEU A 5 -13.95 -5.48 15.67
CA LEU A 5 -12.67 -5.06 15.11
C LEU A 5 -11.81 -4.56 16.28
N GLN A 6 -10.86 -5.38 16.74
CA GLN A 6 -9.80 -4.89 17.61
C GLN A 6 -8.79 -4.16 16.73
N ALA A 7 -9.07 -2.90 16.42
CA ALA A 7 -8.08 -2.02 15.83
C ALA A 7 -6.89 -1.95 16.80
N ARG A 8 -5.83 -2.71 16.49
CA ARG A 8 -4.59 -2.64 17.27
C ARG A 8 -4.02 -1.23 17.07
N ARG A 9 -3.99 -0.46 18.14
CA ARG A 9 -3.30 0.83 18.18
C ARG A 9 -1.82 0.58 17.87
N THR A 10 -1.25 1.37 16.96
CA THR A 10 0.20 1.55 16.88
C THR A 10 0.69 1.89 18.28
N ARG A 11 1.66 1.15 18.83
CA ARG A 11 2.21 1.45 20.16
C ARG A 11 2.81 2.86 20.10
N ALA A 12 2.69 3.64 21.17
CA ALA A 12 3.15 5.03 21.19
C ALA A 12 4.66 5.21 20.88
N GLY A 13 5.46 4.14 21.03
CA GLY A 13 6.89 4.10 20.63
C GLY A 13 7.16 3.75 19.16
N ASP A 14 6.15 3.29 18.41
CA ASP A 14 6.20 2.98 16.98
C ASP A 14 5.51 4.07 16.13
N ALA A 15 5.17 5.20 16.75
CA ALA A 15 4.45 6.28 16.08
C ALA A 15 5.36 6.95 15.04
N ARG A 16 5.13 6.61 13.76
CA ARG A 16 5.79 7.24 12.62
C ARG A 16 5.01 8.50 12.24
N PRO A 17 5.69 9.61 11.91
CA PRO A 17 5.00 10.80 11.44
C PRO A 17 4.36 10.51 10.08
N ALA A 18 3.11 10.90 9.89
CA ALA A 18 2.43 10.77 8.61
C ALA A 18 2.47 12.08 7.81
N LEU A 19 2.95 12.02 6.57
CA LEU A 19 2.87 13.13 5.63
C LEU A 19 1.56 13.06 4.85
N LEU A 20 0.72 14.08 5.02
CA LEU A 20 -0.51 14.25 4.23
C LEU A 20 -0.25 15.11 2.99
N VAL A 21 -0.28 14.49 1.82
CA VAL A 21 -0.17 15.16 0.52
C VAL A 21 -1.57 15.40 -0.03
N ARG A 22 -1.88 16.66 -0.38
CA ARG A 22 -3.17 17.03 -0.99
C ARG A 22 -3.01 17.27 -2.48
N GLY A 23 -3.89 16.64 -3.27
CA GLY A 23 -3.93 16.77 -4.73
C GLY A 23 -3.11 15.71 -5.46
N PRO A 24 -3.29 15.61 -6.79
CA PRO A 24 -2.68 14.56 -7.58
C PRO A 24 -1.16 14.75 -7.74
N LEU A 25 -0.40 13.66 -7.66
CA LEU A 25 1.00 13.62 -8.10
C LEU A 25 1.03 13.38 -9.61
N ARG A 26 1.87 14.13 -10.31
CA ARG A 26 2.04 14.07 -11.77
C ARG A 26 3.52 13.93 -12.13
N SER A 27 3.79 13.70 -13.40
CA SER A 27 5.13 13.45 -13.94
C SER A 27 6.19 14.43 -13.42
N GLY A 28 7.27 13.88 -12.86
CA GLY A 28 8.42 14.63 -12.33
C GLY A 28 8.35 14.94 -10.84
N LYS A 29 7.20 14.73 -10.17
CA LYS A 29 7.08 14.96 -8.72
C LYS A 29 7.39 13.68 -7.93
N GLN A 30 8.40 13.76 -7.08
CA GLN A 30 8.75 12.71 -6.13
C GLN A 30 8.49 13.18 -4.70
N ILE A 31 7.74 12.39 -3.94
CA ILE A 31 7.56 12.53 -2.49
C ILE A 31 8.46 11.52 -1.80
N ARG A 32 9.27 11.98 -0.85
CA ARG A 32 10.09 11.16 0.04
C ARG A 32 9.77 11.56 1.48
N HIS A 33 9.42 10.60 2.32
CA HIS A 33 9.09 10.87 3.72
C HIS A 33 9.60 9.78 4.65
N ASN A 34 10.16 10.20 5.79
CA ASN A 34 10.56 9.28 6.87
C ASN A 34 9.37 9.03 7.81
N GLY A 35 8.46 8.18 7.36
CA GLY A 35 7.27 7.74 8.08
C GLY A 35 6.25 7.26 7.08
N ASP A 36 4.97 7.47 7.39
CA ASP A 36 3.86 7.06 6.54
C ASP A 36 3.49 8.19 5.56
N VAL A 37 2.99 7.85 4.38
CA VAL A 37 2.51 8.84 3.40
C VAL A 37 1.05 8.60 3.08
N VAL A 38 0.24 9.64 3.20
CA VAL A 38 -1.17 9.63 2.79
C VAL A 38 -1.35 10.63 1.65
N VAL A 39 -1.81 10.16 0.50
CA VAL A 39 -2.13 11.00 -0.66
C VAL A 39 -3.64 11.14 -0.76
N LEU A 40 -4.14 12.38 -0.66
CA LEU A 40 -5.53 12.72 -0.97
C LEU A 40 -5.63 13.10 -2.44
N GLY A 41 -5.70 12.06 -3.29
CA GLY A 41 -5.78 12.19 -4.75
C GLY A 41 -5.08 11.04 -5.47
N ASP A 42 -4.90 11.21 -6.78
CA ASP A 42 -4.26 10.22 -7.64
C ASP A 42 -2.73 10.35 -7.62
N VAL A 43 -2.04 9.21 -7.79
CA VAL A 43 -0.63 9.19 -8.16
C VAL A 43 -0.55 8.77 -9.62
N ASN A 44 -0.37 9.74 -10.51
CA ASN A 44 -0.37 9.49 -11.96
C ASN A 44 0.98 8.95 -12.45
N PRO A 45 1.06 8.42 -13.70
CA PRO A 45 2.34 8.02 -14.28
C PRO A 45 3.40 9.12 -14.18
N GLY A 46 4.64 8.73 -13.85
CA GLY A 46 5.75 9.64 -13.58
C GLY A 46 5.73 10.31 -12.19
N GLY A 47 4.65 10.17 -11.42
CA GLY A 47 4.63 10.51 -9.99
C GLY A 47 5.26 9.39 -9.16
N GLN A 48 6.02 9.76 -8.13
CA GLN A 48 6.71 8.80 -7.27
C GLN A 48 6.46 9.07 -5.78
N VAL A 49 6.16 8.02 -5.03
CA VAL A 49 6.03 8.08 -3.56
C VAL A 49 7.01 7.10 -2.92
N VAL A 50 7.85 7.59 -2.01
CA VAL A 50 8.79 6.77 -1.23
C VAL A 50 8.56 7.08 0.26
N ALA A 51 8.24 6.04 1.02
CA ALA A 51 7.94 6.12 2.45
C ALA A 51 8.75 5.05 3.20
N THR A 52 9.25 5.39 4.39
CA THR A 52 9.88 4.39 5.27
C THR A 52 8.85 3.54 6.01
N GLY A 53 7.59 3.99 6.08
CA GLY A 53 6.45 3.23 6.56
C GLY A 53 5.42 2.93 5.47
N ASP A 54 4.15 3.06 5.83
CA ASP A 54 3.00 2.72 5.00
C ASP A 54 2.70 3.80 3.95
N VAL A 55 2.07 3.41 2.84
CA VAL A 55 1.57 4.34 1.82
C VAL A 55 0.07 4.13 1.60
N VAL A 56 -0.71 5.19 1.74
CA VAL A 56 -2.16 5.18 1.47
C VAL A 56 -2.47 6.20 0.39
N VAL A 57 -3.04 5.73 -0.72
CA VAL A 57 -3.48 6.58 -1.83
C VAL A 57 -5.01 6.59 -1.86
N MET A 58 -5.60 7.70 -1.45
CA MET A 58 -7.06 7.91 -1.50
C MET A 58 -7.47 8.28 -2.93
N GLY A 59 -7.23 7.38 -3.87
CA GLY A 59 -7.40 7.58 -5.31
C GLY A 59 -6.81 6.42 -6.13
N THR A 60 -6.48 6.70 -7.39
CA THR A 60 -5.83 5.73 -8.29
C THR A 60 -4.31 5.86 -8.21
N LEU A 61 -3.62 4.75 -7.94
CA LEU A 61 -2.17 4.67 -7.99
C LEU A 61 -1.73 4.10 -9.35
N ARG A 62 -1.32 4.97 -10.27
CA ARG A 62 -0.76 4.64 -11.60
C ARG A 62 0.76 4.84 -11.69
N GLY A 63 1.34 5.65 -10.80
CA GLY A 63 2.77 5.94 -10.77
C GLY A 63 3.61 4.86 -10.07
N THR A 64 4.74 5.28 -9.49
CA THR A 64 5.64 4.39 -8.74
C THR A 64 5.48 4.60 -7.24
N VAL A 65 5.45 3.52 -6.47
CA VAL A 65 5.43 3.56 -5.00
C VAL A 65 6.52 2.67 -4.41
N HIS A 66 7.14 3.13 -3.32
CA HIS A 66 8.04 2.35 -2.48
C HIS A 66 7.69 2.58 -1.01
N ALA A 67 6.99 1.62 -0.41
CA ALA A 67 6.72 1.56 1.03
C ALA A 67 7.80 0.76 1.76
N GLY A 68 7.97 1.02 3.06
CA GLY A 68 8.97 0.31 3.86
C GLY A 68 10.40 0.51 3.36
N ALA A 69 10.73 1.68 2.81
CA ALA A 69 11.96 1.91 2.04
C ALA A 69 13.27 1.65 2.81
N THR A 70 13.23 1.62 4.14
CA THR A 70 14.34 1.27 5.03
C THR A 70 14.40 -0.22 5.39
N GLY A 71 13.66 -1.09 4.68
CA GLY A 71 13.62 -2.53 4.93
C GLY A 71 12.48 -2.97 5.84
N ASP A 72 11.39 -2.20 5.95
CA ASP A 72 10.21 -2.64 6.69
C ASP A 72 9.32 -3.51 5.79
N HIS A 73 9.37 -4.82 6.01
CA HIS A 73 8.62 -5.81 5.24
C HIS A 73 7.13 -5.86 5.68
N SER A 74 6.80 -5.28 6.83
CA SER A 74 5.43 -5.19 7.35
C SER A 74 4.64 -4.03 6.77
N ALA A 75 5.32 -3.13 6.05
CA ALA A 75 4.71 -1.97 5.42
C ALA A 75 3.70 -2.38 4.35
N VAL A 76 2.66 -1.57 4.19
CA VAL A 76 1.58 -1.83 3.23
C VAL A 76 1.39 -0.66 2.27
N VAL A 77 0.82 -0.97 1.11
CA VAL A 77 0.32 0.03 0.16
C VAL A 77 -1.17 -0.19 -0.04
N ALA A 78 -1.98 0.82 0.29
CA ALA A 78 -3.41 0.79 0.05
C ALA A 78 -3.81 1.82 -1.00
N ALA A 79 -4.71 1.48 -1.91
CA ALA A 79 -5.31 2.44 -2.83
C ALA A 79 -6.75 2.08 -3.19
N PHE A 80 -7.53 3.03 -3.70
CA PHE A 80 -8.84 2.71 -4.27
C PHE A 80 -8.72 1.88 -5.55
N ARG A 81 -7.66 2.11 -6.32
CA ARG A 81 -7.28 1.30 -7.49
C ARG A 81 -5.76 1.17 -7.53
N LEU A 82 -5.24 -0.06 -7.49
CA LEU A 82 -3.81 -0.34 -7.61
C LEU A 82 -3.45 -0.70 -9.06
N THR A 83 -3.05 0.31 -9.83
CA THR A 83 -2.52 0.15 -11.19
C THR A 83 -1.10 0.70 -11.36
N PRO A 84 -0.19 0.47 -10.39
CA PRO A 84 1.10 1.13 -10.35
C PRO A 84 1.97 0.72 -11.53
N THR A 85 2.73 1.67 -12.08
CA THR A 85 3.84 1.35 -13.01
C THR A 85 4.85 0.43 -12.32
N GLN A 86 5.09 0.67 -11.02
CA GLN A 86 5.92 -0.17 -10.18
C GLN A 86 5.48 -0.03 -8.71
N LEU A 87 5.34 -1.16 -8.03
CA LEU A 87 5.08 -1.20 -6.59
C LEU A 87 6.22 -1.92 -5.89
N ARG A 88 6.76 -1.29 -4.85
CA ARG A 88 7.80 -1.88 -4.00
C ARG A 88 7.40 -1.80 -2.54
N ILE A 89 7.67 -2.88 -1.82
CA ILE A 89 7.56 -2.95 -0.35
C ILE A 89 8.89 -3.51 0.15
N ALA A 90 9.64 -2.71 0.90
CA ALA A 90 11.02 -3.03 1.27
C ALA A 90 11.88 -3.40 0.03
N SER A 91 12.43 -4.61 -0.02
CA SER A 91 13.18 -5.15 -1.16
C SER A 91 12.32 -5.81 -2.23
N TYR A 92 11.04 -6.07 -1.95
CA TYR A 92 10.15 -6.82 -2.84
C TYR A 92 9.51 -5.91 -3.87
N VAL A 93 9.52 -6.34 -5.13
CA VAL A 93 8.95 -5.58 -6.26
C VAL A 93 7.82 -6.38 -6.89
N ALA A 94 6.69 -5.72 -7.10
CA ALA A 94 5.61 -6.20 -7.93
C ALA A 94 5.37 -5.26 -9.11
N ARG A 95 5.05 -5.88 -10.24
CA ARG A 95 4.46 -5.22 -11.40
C ARG A 95 3.07 -5.84 -11.61
N PRO A 96 2.03 -5.02 -11.83
CA PRO A 96 0.73 -5.55 -12.19
C PRO A 96 0.85 -6.43 -13.45
N PRO A 97 0.06 -7.51 -13.58
CA PRO A 97 -0.02 -8.29 -14.81
C PRO A 97 -0.44 -7.37 -15.96
N GLU A 98 0.22 -7.50 -17.10
CA GLU A 98 -0.02 -6.67 -18.30
C GLU A 98 -1.45 -6.87 -18.87
N GLU A 99 -2.05 -8.03 -18.59
CA GLU A 99 -3.36 -8.47 -19.09
C GLU A 99 -4.46 -8.55 -18.01
N ALA A 100 -4.31 -7.82 -16.90
CA ALA A 100 -5.34 -7.82 -15.86
C ALA A 100 -6.62 -7.11 -16.37
N GLY A 101 -7.55 -7.89 -16.91
CA GLY A 101 -8.85 -7.41 -17.36
C GLY A 101 -9.63 -6.73 -16.24
N GLY A 102 -9.97 -5.46 -16.45
CA GLY A 102 -10.79 -4.65 -15.54
C GLY A 102 -10.14 -4.37 -14.18
N HIS A 103 -10.29 -3.14 -13.67
CA HIS A 103 -9.89 -2.83 -12.30
C HIS A 103 -11.07 -3.04 -11.35
N PRO A 104 -10.88 -3.72 -10.21
CA PRO A 104 -11.95 -3.87 -9.25
C PRO A 104 -12.50 -2.51 -8.81
N GLU A 105 -13.81 -2.46 -8.54
CA GLU A 105 -14.49 -1.25 -8.02
C GLU A 105 -14.33 -1.08 -6.49
N TYR A 106 -13.52 -1.93 -5.87
CA TYR A 106 -13.23 -1.90 -4.44
C TYR A 106 -11.76 -1.52 -4.17
N PRO A 107 -11.47 -0.89 -3.02
CA PRO A 107 -10.09 -0.61 -2.62
C PRO A 107 -9.27 -1.88 -2.40
N GLU A 108 -7.99 -1.78 -2.69
CA GLU A 108 -7.03 -2.88 -2.64
C GLU A 108 -5.89 -2.57 -1.66
N LEU A 109 -5.29 -3.63 -1.13
CA LEU A 109 -4.16 -3.62 -0.22
C LEU A 109 -3.05 -4.52 -0.79
N ALA A 110 -1.89 -3.94 -1.04
CA ALA A 110 -0.67 -4.66 -1.32
C ALA A 110 0.17 -4.81 -0.06
N LEU A 111 0.71 -6.01 0.15
CA LEU A 111 1.52 -6.36 1.32
C LEU A 111 2.44 -7.55 0.98
N VAL A 112 3.47 -7.78 1.79
CA VAL A 112 4.37 -8.93 1.60
C VAL A 112 3.85 -10.13 2.39
N ARG A 113 3.70 -11.30 1.73
CA ARG A 113 3.52 -12.61 2.37
C ARG A 113 4.46 -13.61 1.73
N ASP A 114 5.08 -14.46 2.53
CA ASP A 114 5.96 -15.54 2.06
C ASP A 114 7.03 -15.07 1.04
N GLY A 115 7.53 -13.84 1.22
CA GLY A 115 8.55 -13.26 0.35
C GLY A 115 8.04 -12.77 -1.01
N VAL A 116 6.74 -12.69 -1.23
CA VAL A 116 6.13 -12.13 -2.44
C VAL A 116 5.14 -11.02 -2.09
N VAL A 117 4.95 -10.07 -3.01
CA VAL A 117 3.91 -9.06 -2.84
C VAL A 117 2.58 -9.64 -3.29
N VAL A 118 1.59 -9.53 -2.40
CA VAL A 118 0.23 -9.99 -2.57
C VAL A 118 -0.71 -8.79 -2.59
N VAL A 119 -1.67 -8.78 -3.52
CA VAL A 119 -2.76 -7.80 -3.58
C VAL A 119 -4.09 -8.46 -3.19
N ARG A 120 -4.85 -7.84 -2.30
CA ARG A 120 -6.17 -8.31 -1.86
C ARG A 120 -7.16 -7.16 -1.65
N PRO A 121 -8.49 -7.41 -1.61
CA PRO A 121 -9.46 -6.39 -1.22
C PRO A 121 -9.17 -5.84 0.18
N LEU A 122 -9.14 -4.52 0.34
CA LEU A 122 -8.83 -3.84 1.61
C LEU A 122 -9.88 -4.15 2.69
N LEU A 123 -11.16 -4.18 2.31
CA LEU A 123 -12.30 -4.25 3.23
C LEU A 123 -12.76 -5.68 3.53
N THR A 124 -12.13 -6.70 2.95
CA THR A 124 -12.55 -8.09 3.17
C THR A 124 -11.61 -8.77 4.17
N GLY A 125 -12.16 -9.39 5.23
CA GLY A 125 -11.41 -10.17 6.22
C GLY A 125 -10.90 -9.37 7.45
N PRO A 126 -10.41 -10.06 8.49
CA PRO A 126 -9.85 -9.42 9.68
C PRO A 126 -8.59 -8.61 9.32
N TRP A 127 -8.41 -7.45 9.96
CA TRP A 127 -7.21 -6.64 9.78
C TRP A 127 -6.06 -7.25 10.59
N THR A 128 -5.21 -8.05 9.94
CA THR A 128 -3.99 -8.63 10.51
C THR A 128 -2.79 -8.04 9.78
N ARG A 129 -1.78 -7.56 10.52
CA ARG A 129 -0.54 -7.12 9.89
C ARG A 129 0.11 -8.30 9.15
N PRO A 130 0.89 -8.03 8.09
CA PRO A 130 1.52 -9.08 7.27
C PRO A 130 2.45 -10.03 8.03
N GLU A 131 2.80 -9.72 9.28
CA GLU A 131 3.64 -10.52 10.15
C GLU A 131 2.89 -11.61 10.92
N ALA A 132 1.55 -11.59 10.93
CA ALA A 132 0.75 -12.55 11.67
C ALA A 132 0.05 -13.53 10.70
N ASP A 133 0.48 -14.80 10.79
CA ASP A 133 -0.21 -16.04 10.45
C ASP A 133 -1.70 -15.87 10.08
N ASP A 134 -2.05 -15.96 8.79
CA ASP A 134 -3.40 -16.30 8.38
C ASP A 134 -3.43 -16.88 6.94
N ARG A 135 -3.97 -18.10 6.82
CA ARG A 135 -3.95 -18.96 5.63
C ARG A 135 -5.12 -18.67 4.68
N THR A 136 -5.22 -17.45 4.15
CA THR A 136 -6.23 -17.14 3.12
C THR A 136 -5.64 -17.30 1.72
N PRO A 137 -6.31 -17.99 0.77
CA PRO A 137 -5.76 -18.22 -0.56
C PRO A 137 -5.65 -16.91 -1.34
N VAL A 138 -4.50 -16.74 -2.00
CA VAL A 138 -4.20 -15.61 -2.88
C VAL A 138 -4.44 -16.04 -4.32
N LYS A 139 -5.08 -15.18 -5.14
CA LYS A 139 -5.06 -15.36 -6.59
C LYS A 139 -3.64 -15.11 -7.10
N ALA A 140 -3.16 -16.03 -7.94
CA ALA A 140 -1.96 -15.91 -8.76
C ALA A 140 -2.13 -14.83 -9.83
#